data_AF-A0A659UGQ8-F1
#
_entry.id   AF-A0A659UGQ8-F1
#
_cell.length_a   1.000
_cell.length_b   1.000
_cell.length_c   1.000
_cell.angle_alpha   90.00
_cell.angle_beta   90.00
_cell.angle_gamma   90.00
#
_symmetry.space_group_name_H-M   'P 1'
#
loop_
_entity.id
_entity.type
_entity.pdbx_description
1 polymer ?
#
loop_
_entity_poly.entity_id
_entity_poly.type
_entity_poly.pdbx_seq_one_letter_code
_entity_poly.pdbx_strand_id
1 'polypeptide(L)'
;VISSAAMALARGDDGLLKILTRGLEARGIKVVGAHEVVPKLVATEGPLTKAVPRKSDWRDIEAAHAAAKAIGALDIGQAAIAIGGRVIAMEGIEGTGSL
;
A
#
# COMPACT_ATOMS: atom_id res chain seq x y z
N VAL A 1 -19.15 -0.47 20.28
CA VAL A 1 -17.92 -1.16 19.81
C VAL A 1 -18.19 -2.00 18.56
N ILE A 2 -19.23 -2.84 18.53
CA ILE A 2 -19.60 -3.62 17.33
C ILE A 2 -20.09 -2.71 16.18
N SER A 3 -20.86 -1.67 16.51
CA SER A 3 -21.39 -0.68 15.55
C SER A 3 -20.32 0.19 14.88
N SER A 4 -19.18 0.41 15.52
CA SER A 4 -18.06 1.19 14.96
C SER A 4 -17.22 0.40 13.95
N ALA A 5 -17.11 -0.92 14.11
CA ALA A 5 -16.35 -1.78 13.20
C ALA A 5 -17.08 -1.93 11.84
N ALA A 6 -18.41 -2.09 11.87
CA ALA A 6 -19.22 -2.17 10.65
C ALA A 6 -19.19 -0.88 9.81
N MET A 7 -19.20 0.30 10.46
CA MET A 7 -19.05 1.59 9.77
C MET A 7 -17.65 1.82 9.21
N ALA A 8 -16.60 1.27 9.84
CA ALA A 8 -15.25 1.37 9.33
C ALA A 8 -14.98 0.43 8.15
N LEU A 9 -15.58 -0.76 8.16
CA LEU A 9 -15.55 -1.67 7.01
C LEU A 9 -16.19 -1.03 5.77
N ALA A 10 -17.25 -0.23 5.95
CA ALA A 10 -17.87 0.54 4.87
C ALA A 10 -17.00 1.70 4.33
N ARG A 11 -15.92 2.06 5.03
CA ARG A 11 -14.96 3.09 4.65
C ARG A 11 -13.66 2.53 4.07
N GLY A 12 -13.53 1.21 3.99
CA GLY A 12 -12.38 0.47 3.46
C GLY A 12 -11.42 -0.08 4.52
N ASP A 13 -10.46 -0.90 4.09
CA ASP A 13 -9.60 -1.72 4.95
C ASP A 13 -8.75 -0.87 5.91
N ASP A 14 -8.28 0.27 5.41
CA ASP A 14 -7.41 1.19 6.13
C ASP A 14 -8.15 1.87 7.31
N GLY A 15 -9.47 2.05 7.16
CA GLY A 15 -10.36 2.55 8.20
C GLY A 15 -10.57 1.55 9.34
N LEU A 16 -10.75 0.28 9.00
CA LEU A 16 -10.94 -0.81 9.97
C LEU A 16 -9.71 -0.99 10.86
N LEU A 17 -8.53 -1.08 10.23
CA LEU A 17 -7.24 -1.25 10.93
C LEU A 17 -7.00 -0.14 11.96
N LYS A 18 -7.30 1.12 11.61
CA LYS A 18 -7.15 2.26 12.54
C LYS A 18 -8.06 2.15 13.77
N ILE A 19 -9.30 1.67 13.62
CA ILE A 19 -10.19 1.46 14.76
C ILE A 19 -9.67 0.35 15.66
N LEU A 20 -9.19 -0.74 15.07
CA LEU A 20 -8.64 -1.87 15.82
C LEU A 20 -7.41 -1.45 16.62
N THR A 21 -6.47 -0.74 15.99
CA THR A 21 -5.27 -0.18 16.66
C THR A 21 -5.64 0.69 17.84
N ARG A 22 -6.53 1.68 17.66
CA ARG A 22 -7.00 2.54 18.76
C ARG A 22 -7.66 1.75 19.88
N GLY A 23 -8.41 0.71 19.55
CA GLY A 23 -9.07 -0.16 20.52
C GLY A 23 -8.09 -0.97 21.37
N LEU A 24 -6.97 -1.38 20.80
CA LEU A 24 -5.89 -2.06 21.52
C LEU A 24 -5.10 -1.09 22.41
N GLU A 25 -4.76 0.09 21.88
CA GLU A 25 -4.05 1.14 22.62
C GLU A 25 -4.84 1.61 23.85
N ALA A 26 -6.16 1.75 23.73
CA ALA A 26 -7.04 2.09 24.86
C ALA A 26 -7.02 1.04 25.99
N ARG A 27 -6.54 -0.18 25.74
CA ARG A 27 -6.37 -1.25 26.72
C ARG A 27 -4.93 -1.34 27.27
N GLY A 28 -4.09 -0.37 26.96
CA GLY A 28 -2.69 -0.33 27.39
C GLY A 28 -1.74 -1.18 26.54
N ILE A 29 -2.19 -1.66 25.37
CA ILE A 29 -1.34 -2.42 24.45
C ILE A 29 -0.64 -1.43 23.51
N LYS A 30 0.69 -1.37 23.54
CA LYS A 30 1.46 -0.58 22.58
C LYS A 30 1.44 -1.27 21.21
N VAL A 31 0.80 -0.64 20.24
CA VAL A 31 0.89 -1.06 18.83
C VAL A 31 2.14 -0.43 18.23
N VAL A 32 2.94 -1.24 17.53
CA VAL A 32 4.17 -0.82 16.83
C VAL A 32 4.10 -1.25 15.38
N GLY A 33 4.76 -0.50 14.50
CA GLY A 33 4.91 -0.86 13.11
C GLY A 33 5.80 -2.08 12.94
N ALA A 34 5.51 -2.93 11.95
CA ALA A 34 6.32 -4.12 11.67
C ALA A 34 7.81 -3.78 11.42
N HIS A 35 8.07 -2.61 10.81
CA HIS A 35 9.42 -2.10 10.54
C HIS A 35 10.20 -1.75 11.82
N GLU A 36 9.54 -1.46 12.95
CA GLU A 36 10.22 -1.22 14.23
C GLU A 36 10.76 -2.52 14.85
N VAL A 37 10.10 -3.64 14.56
CA VAL A 37 10.48 -4.96 15.09
C VAL A 37 11.50 -5.64 14.18
N VAL A 38 11.29 -5.56 12.86
CA VAL A 38 12.20 -6.17 11.87
C VAL A 38 12.49 -5.17 10.74
N PRO A 39 13.43 -4.23 10.95
CA PRO A 39 13.73 -3.17 9.98
C PRO A 39 14.21 -3.69 8.62
N LYS A 40 14.70 -4.94 8.55
CA LYS A 40 15.22 -5.54 7.31
C LYS A 40 14.12 -6.05 6.36
N LEU A 41 12.85 -6.04 6.77
CA LEU A 41 11.73 -6.45 5.92
C LEU A 41 11.20 -5.33 5.03
N VAL A 42 11.61 -4.09 5.24
CA VAL A 42 11.22 -2.97 4.38
C VAL A 42 12.23 -2.77 3.25
N ALA A 43 11.73 -2.36 2.09
CA ALA A 43 12.59 -1.94 0.98
C ALA A 43 13.43 -0.73 1.41
N THR A 44 14.71 -0.74 1.04
CA THR A 44 15.62 0.39 1.23
C THR A 44 15.66 1.27 0.00
N GLU A 45 16.18 2.49 0.14
CA GLU A 45 16.44 3.35 -1.00
C GLU A 45 17.45 2.70 -1.96
N GLY A 46 17.17 2.80 -3.26
CA GLY A 46 17.98 2.23 -4.32
C GLY A 46 17.60 0.81 -4.73
N PRO A 47 18.37 0.22 -5.66
CA PRO A 47 18.10 -1.12 -6.19
C PRO A 47 18.36 -2.20 -5.14
N LEU A 48 17.43 -3.15 -5.00
CA LEU A 48 17.59 -4.32 -4.12
C LEU A 48 18.47 -5.42 -4.71
N THR A 49 18.81 -5.32 -6.00
CA THR A 49 19.62 -6.31 -6.73
C THR A 49 20.71 -5.62 -7.55
N LYS A 50 21.53 -6.40 -8.28
CA LYS A 50 22.50 -5.87 -9.23
C LYS A 50 21.84 -5.17 -10.43
N ALA A 51 20.57 -5.44 -10.71
CA ALA A 51 19.85 -4.80 -11.79
C ALA A 51 19.39 -3.39 -11.37
N VAL A 52 19.71 -2.41 -12.22
CA VAL A 52 19.41 -0.98 -12.02
C VAL A 52 18.47 -0.50 -13.12
N PRO A 53 17.47 0.37 -12.81
CA PRO A 53 16.61 0.94 -13.84
C PRO A 53 17.41 1.71 -14.90
N ARG A 54 17.16 1.42 -16.17
CA ARG A 54 17.68 2.21 -17.29
C ARG A 54 16.91 3.52 -17.39
N LYS A 55 17.45 4.49 -18.12
CA LYS A 55 16.78 5.78 -18.40
C LYS A 55 15.36 5.62 -18.96
N SER A 56 15.14 4.59 -19.79
CA SER A 56 13.82 4.27 -20.34
C SER A 56 12.82 3.81 -19.28
N ASP A 57 13.28 3.08 -18.27
CA ASP A 57 12.44 2.42 -17.29
C ASP A 57 11.86 3.43 -16.28
N TRP A 58 12.54 4.56 -16.08
CA TRP A 58 12.09 5.64 -15.19
C TRP A 58 10.73 6.22 -15.58
N ARG A 59 10.43 6.31 -16.88
CA ARG A 59 9.11 6.79 -17.33
C ARG A 59 7.98 5.87 -16.87
N ASP A 60 8.23 4.56 -16.84
CA ASP A 60 7.25 3.58 -16.37
C ASP A 60 7.15 3.60 -14.85
N ILE A 61 8.29 3.69 -14.15
CA ILE A 61 8.35 3.80 -12.69
C ILE A 61 7.56 5.02 -12.21
N GLU A 62 7.78 6.19 -12.79
CA GLU A 62 7.08 7.43 -12.40
C GLU A 62 5.57 7.33 -12.64
N ALA A 63 5.16 6.84 -13.81
CA ALA A 63 3.74 6.69 -14.15
C ALA A 63 3.02 5.68 -13.25
N ALA A 64 3.62 4.50 -13.04
CA ALA A 64 3.06 3.48 -12.16
C ALA A 64 3.01 3.94 -10.70
N HIS A 65 4.07 4.62 -10.22
CA HIS A 65 4.12 5.14 -8.86
C HIS A 65 3.02 6.17 -8.61
N ALA A 66 2.85 7.13 -9.53
CA ALA A 66 1.80 8.14 -9.42
C ALA A 66 0.39 7.50 -9.38
N ALA A 67 0.14 6.50 -10.24
CA ALA A 67 -1.13 5.78 -10.26
C ALA A 67 -1.39 4.99 -8.99
N ALA A 68 -0.43 4.19 -8.53
CA ALA A 68 -0.53 3.42 -7.29
C ALA A 68 -0.81 4.32 -6.08
N LYS A 69 -0.15 5.49 -5.99
CA LYS A 69 -0.42 6.48 -4.95
C LYS A 69 -1.84 7.06 -5.04
N ALA A 70 -2.35 7.29 -6.25
CA ALA A 70 -3.69 7.83 -6.45
C ALA A 70 -4.78 6.84 -6.02
N ILE A 71 -4.68 5.55 -6.40
CA ILE A 71 -5.66 4.54 -5.95
C ILE A 71 -5.55 4.22 -4.47
N GLY A 72 -4.35 4.23 -3.90
CA GLY A 72 -4.17 4.02 -2.47
C GLY A 72 -4.80 5.15 -1.65
N ALA A 73 -4.77 6.38 -2.14
CA ALA A 73 -5.45 7.51 -1.49
C ALA A 73 -6.99 7.39 -1.51
N LEU A 74 -7.53 6.62 -2.44
CA LEU A 74 -8.96 6.34 -2.58
C LEU A 74 -9.38 5.03 -1.90
N ASP A 75 -8.44 4.29 -1.29
CA ASP A 75 -8.66 2.97 -0.69
C ASP A 75 -9.21 1.94 -1.69
N ILE A 76 -8.78 2.04 -2.96
CA ILE A 76 -9.19 1.13 -4.05
C ILE A 76 -8.22 -0.05 -4.18
N GLY A 77 -6.92 0.21 -4.04
CA GLY A 77 -5.84 -0.74 -4.27
C GLY A 77 -4.48 -0.07 -4.08
N GLN A 78 -3.39 -0.81 -4.26
CA GLN A 78 -2.04 -0.36 -3.90
C GLN A 78 -0.98 -0.64 -4.98
N ALA A 79 -1.32 -1.30 -6.08
CA ALA A 79 -0.43 -1.60 -7.19
C ALA A 79 -0.90 -1.03 -8.54
N ALA A 80 0.05 -0.77 -9.44
CA ALA A 80 -0.22 -0.35 -10.81
C ALA A 80 0.91 -0.82 -11.74
N ILE A 81 0.57 -1.04 -13.02
CA ILE A 81 1.49 -1.45 -14.07
C ILE A 81 1.52 -0.37 -15.16
N ALA A 82 2.71 0.03 -15.61
CA ALA A 82 2.89 0.99 -16.69
C ALA A 82 3.87 0.47 -17.76
N ILE A 83 3.60 0.81 -19.02
CA ILE A 83 4.44 0.50 -20.18
C ILE A 83 4.51 1.72 -21.10
N GLY A 84 5.71 2.13 -21.51
CA GLY A 84 5.92 3.26 -22.41
C GLY A 84 5.50 4.62 -21.82
N GLY A 85 5.48 4.76 -20.50
CA GLY A 85 5.03 5.91 -19.73
C GLY A 85 3.51 6.01 -19.59
N ARG A 86 2.78 4.92 -19.85
CA ARG A 86 1.31 4.87 -19.72
C ARG A 86 0.91 3.75 -18.78
N VAL A 87 0.01 4.06 -17.86
CA VAL A 87 -0.60 3.07 -16.96
C VAL A 87 -1.53 2.19 -17.77
N ILE A 88 -1.36 0.87 -17.67
CA ILE A 88 -2.13 -0.12 -18.42
C ILE A 88 -3.01 -0.99 -17.53
N ALA A 89 -2.69 -1.09 -16.23
CA ALA A 89 -3.46 -1.83 -15.24
C ALA A 89 -3.27 -1.21 -13.85
N MET A 90 -4.30 -1.31 -13.02
CA MET A 90 -4.35 -0.77 -11.66
C MET A 90 -5.12 -1.74 -10.78
N GLU A 91 -4.60 -2.01 -9.59
CA GLU A 91 -5.20 -2.94 -8.64
C GLU A 91 -6.56 -2.44 -8.13
N GLY A 92 -7.55 -3.32 -8.16
CA GLY A 92 -8.79 -3.20 -7.39
C GLY A 92 -8.93 -4.30 -6.34
N ILE A 93 -10.16 -4.73 -6.08
CA ILE A 93 -10.49 -5.73 -5.05
C ILE A 93 -9.98 -7.14 -5.40
N GLU A 94 -9.71 -7.41 -6.68
CA GLU A 94 -9.21 -8.68 -7.19
C GLU A 94 -7.77 -9.01 -6.73
N GLY A 95 -7.05 -8.01 -6.23
CA GLY A 95 -5.70 -8.13 -5.72
C GLY A 95 -4.62 -8.23 -6.80
N THR A 96 -3.38 -7.96 -6.39
CA THR A 96 -2.23 -7.84 -7.29
C THR A 96 -1.99 -9.07 -8.18
N GLY A 97 -2.28 -10.29 -7.72
CA GLY A 97 -2.07 -11.52 -8.48
C GLY A 97 -2.96 -11.68 -9.72
N SER A 98 -4.00 -10.84 -9.83
CA SER A 98 -4.98 -10.84 -10.93
C SER A 98 -4.75 -9.71 -11.94
N LEU A 99 -3.72 -8.86 -11.73
CA LEU A 99 -3.29 -7.80 -12.66
C LEU A 99 -2.45 -8.35 -13.81
#